data_AF-A0A1S3QGJ0-F1
#
_entry.id   AF-A0A1S3QGJ0-F1
#
_cell.length_a   1.000
_cell.length_b   1.000
_cell.length_c   1.000
_cell.angle_alpha   90.00
_cell.angle_beta   90.00
_cell.angle_gamma   90.00
#
_symmetry.space_group_name_H-M   'P 1'
#
loop_
_entity.id
_entity.type
_entity.pdbx_description
1 polymer ?
#
loop_
_entity_poly.entity_id
_entity_poly.type
_entity_poly.pdbx_seq_one_letter_code
_entity_poly.pdbx_strand_id
1 'polypeptide(L)' 'MRPEDVSRVFQNNAEGLLEWITNGPVTALELNGDGVVEACKSMASDVFSGTKVFVSDNRSTSSRDVDNFFNFADMQMGL' A
#
# COMPACT_ATOMS: atom_id res chain seq x y z
N MET A 1 -2.61 11.15 -2.78
CA MET A 1 -3.69 10.19 -3.14
C MET A 1 -5.00 10.83 -2.77
N ARG A 2 -5.98 10.89 -3.68
CA ARG A 2 -7.30 11.44 -3.33
C ARG A 2 -8.18 10.32 -2.76
N PRO A 3 -9.11 10.63 -1.84
CA PRO A 3 -10.03 9.65 -1.26
C PRO A 3 -10.79 8.82 -2.31
N GLU A 4 -11.23 9.43 -3.41
CA GLU A 4 -11.93 8.74 -4.50
C GLU A 4 -11.06 7.69 -5.23
N ASP A 5 -9.74 7.91 -5.30
CA ASP A 5 -8.81 7.01 -5.97
C ASP A 5 -8.54 5.76 -5.12
N VAL A 6 -8.64 5.87 -3.79
CA VAL A 6 -8.43 4.77 -2.85
C VAL A 6 -9.46 3.67 -3.04
N SER A 7 -10.74 4.04 -3.06
CA SER A 7 -11.83 3.08 -3.25
C SER A 7 -11.79 2.41 -4.61
N ARG A 8 -11.34 3.14 -5.64
CA ARG A 8 -11.22 2.61 -7.01
C ARG A 8 -10.08 1.60 -7.15
N VAL A 9 -8.96 1.87 -6.48
CA VAL A 9 -7.70 1.13 -6.62
C VAL A 9 -7.62 -0.03 -5.64
N PHE A 10 -7.95 0.21 -4.38
CA PHE A 10 -7.90 -0.79 -3.32
C PHE A 10 -9.22 -1.53 -3.10
N GLN A 11 -10.32 -1.09 -3.73
CA GLN A 11 -11.64 -1.75 -3.70
C GLN A 11 -12.04 -2.18 -2.28
N ASN A 12 -12.20 -3.49 -2.04
CA ASN A 12 -12.59 -4.05 -0.74
C ASN A 12 -11.53 -3.85 0.37
N ASN A 13 -10.31 -3.47 0.02
CA ASN A 13 -9.21 -3.18 0.96
C ASN A 13 -9.07 -1.68 1.24
N ALA A 14 -9.95 -0.82 0.68
CA ALA A 14 -9.89 0.62 0.87
C ALA A 14 -10.35 1.07 2.27
N GLU A 15 -11.14 0.24 2.95
CA GLU A 15 -11.64 0.53 4.29
C GLU A 15 -10.47 0.58 5.29
N GLY A 16 -10.29 1.74 5.93
CA GLY A 16 -9.14 2.03 6.80
C GLY A 16 -7.97 2.75 6.11
N LEU A 17 -7.78 2.59 4.80
CA LEU A 17 -6.72 3.31 4.05
C LEU A 17 -7.10 4.76 3.74
N LEU A 18 -8.39 5.04 3.57
CA LEU A 18 -8.90 6.39 3.25
C LEU A 18 -8.44 7.45 4.25
N GLU A 19 -8.52 7.14 5.55
CA GLU A 19 -8.10 8.03 6.64
C GLU A 19 -6.59 8.34 6.56
N TRP A 20 -5.77 7.36 6.15
CA TRP A 20 -4.32 7.50 6.13
C TRP A 20 -3.87 8.43 5.01
N ILE A 21 -4.60 8.36 3.90
CA ILE A 21 -4.34 9.13 2.69
C ILE A 21 -4.76 10.59 2.83
N THR A 22 -5.77 10.89 3.66
CA THR A 22 -6.16 12.27 3.96
C THR A 22 -5.15 13.03 4.82
N ASN A 23 -4.25 12.34 5.53
CA ASN A 23 -3.25 12.96 6.41
C ASN A 23 -2.04 13.53 5.65
N GLY A 24 -1.87 13.22 4.37
CA GLY A 24 -0.79 13.77 3.55
C GLY A 24 -0.34 12.86 2.42
N PRO A 25 0.76 13.23 1.74
CA PRO A 25 1.38 12.38 0.73
C PRO A 25 1.80 11.03 1.30
N VAL A 26 1.61 9.96 0.53
CA VAL A 26 2.02 8.61 0.88
C VAL A 26 3.30 8.24 0.13
N THR A 27 4.13 7.39 0.73
CA THR A 27 5.33 6.81 0.10
C THR A 27 5.14 5.30 0.01
N ALA A 28 5.23 4.75 -1.20
CA ALA A 28 5.26 3.31 -1.41
C ALA A 28 6.67 2.82 -1.65
N LEU A 29 6.95 1.61 -1.17
CA LEU A 29 8.20 0.89 -1.38
C LEU A 29 7.87 -0.47 -1.96
N GLU A 30 8.30 -0.72 -3.20
CA GLU A 30 8.23 -2.05 -3.81
C GLU A 30 9.52 -2.82 -3.45
N LEU A 31 9.35 -4.01 -2.88
CA LEU A 31 10.44 -4.88 -2.48
C LEU A 31 10.26 -6.25 -3.13
N ASN A 32 11.35 -6.82 -3.62
CA ASN A 32 11.35 -8.11 -4.31
C ASN A 32 12.35 -9.06 -3.64
N GLY A 33 11.95 -10.32 -3.51
CA GLY A 33 12.75 -11.38 -2.90
C GLY A 33 11.88 -12.55 -2.45
N ASP A 34 12.50 -13.72 -2.28
CA ASP A 34 11.79 -14.88 -1.74
C ASP A 34 11.44 -14.65 -0.27
N GLY A 35 10.16 -14.86 0.07
CA GLY A 35 9.65 -14.63 1.44
C GLY A 35 9.60 -13.16 1.87
N VAL A 36 9.74 -12.21 0.92
CA VAL A 36 9.80 -10.77 1.23
C VAL A 36 8.53 -10.26 1.91
N VAL A 37 7.36 -10.81 1.57
CA VAL A 37 6.07 -10.38 2.15
C VAL A 37 6.02 -10.70 3.64
N GLU A 38 6.38 -11.93 4.00
CA GLU A 38 6.42 -12.39 5.39
C GLU A 38 7.51 -11.65 6.20
N ALA A 39 8.68 -11.44 5.60
CA ALA A 39 9.76 -10.68 6.21
C ALA A 39 9.35 -9.22 6.48
N CYS A 40 8.72 -8.56 5.49
CA CYS A 40 8.21 -7.20 5.63
C CYS A 40 7.13 -7.11 6.70
N LYS A 41 6.22 -8.09 6.80
CA LYS A 41 5.21 -8.13 7.86
C LYS A 41 5.82 -8.23 9.24
N SER A 42 6.79 -9.13 9.44
CA SER A 42 7.48 -9.28 10.72
C SER A 42 8.20 -7.99 11.10
N MET A 43 9.00 -7.45 10.17
CA MET A 43 9.73 -6.19 10.41
C MET A 43 8.79 -5.02 10.69
N ALA A 44 7.65 -4.94 9.98
CA ALA A 44 6.70 -3.86 10.20
C ALA A 44 6.08 -3.92 11.59
N SER A 45 5.72 -5.12 12.05
CA SER A 45 5.21 -5.33 13.40
C SER A 45 6.24 -4.98 14.48
N ASP A 46 7.50 -5.36 14.27
CA ASP A 46 8.56 -5.21 15.27
C ASP A 46 9.08 -3.77 15.39
N VAL A 47 9.25 -3.09 14.24
CA VAL A 47 9.89 -1.77 14.17
C VAL A 47 8.86 -0.63 14.23
N PHE A 48 7.68 -0.82 13.63
CA PHE A 48 6.67 0.24 13.47
C PHE A 48 5.45 0.03 14.37
N SER A 49 5.62 -0.54 15.56
CA SER A 49 4.52 -0.84 16.48
C SER A 49 3.63 0.36 16.86
N GLY A 50 4.16 1.59 16.76
CA GLY A 50 3.42 2.84 16.95
C GLY A 50 3.04 3.58 15.66
N THR A 51 3.34 3.05 14.48
CA THR A 51 3.13 3.69 13.18
C THR A 51 2.36 2.77 12.25
N LYS A 52 1.25 3.25 11.70
CA LYS A 52 0.44 2.46 10.76
C LYS A 52 1.20 2.32 9.43
N VAL A 53 1.53 1.09 9.06
CA VAL A 53 2.19 0.75 7.79
C VAL A 53 1.33 -0.27 7.06
N PHE A 54 1.12 -0.06 5.75
CA PHE A 54 0.49 -1.06 4.89
C PHE A 54 1.56 -2.03 4.37
N VAL A 55 1.31 -3.33 4.52
CA VAL A 55 2.13 -4.39 3.93
C VAL A 55 1.20 -5.37 3.23
N SER A 56 1.56 -5.80 2.02
CA SER A 56 0.80 -6.82 1.28
C SER A 56 0.55 -8.06 2.12
N ASP A 57 -0.62 -8.67 1.95
CA ASP A 57 -1.03 -9.76 2.82
C ASP A 57 -0.35 -11.09 2.49
N ASN A 58 -0.16 -11.38 1.21
CA ASN A 58 0.49 -12.60 0.74
C ASN A 58 1.12 -12.39 -0.63
N ARG A 59 2.05 -13.27 -1.01
CA ARG A 59 2.73 -13.25 -2.31
C ARG A 59 1.77 -13.28 -3.51
N SER A 60 0.63 -13.96 -3.40
CA SER A 60 -0.32 -14.06 -4.52
C SER A 60 -1.09 -12.77 -4.80
N THR A 61 -1.26 -11.89 -3.80
CA THR A 61 -1.95 -10.61 -3.96
C THR A 61 -0.97 -9.43 -4.04
N SER A 62 0.29 -9.61 -3.64
CA SER A 62 1.26 -8.51 -3.57
C SER A 62 1.52 -7.84 -4.92
N SER A 63 1.54 -8.60 -6.03
CA SER A 63 1.70 -8.01 -7.36
C SER A 63 0.52 -7.09 -7.70
N ARG A 64 -0.70 -7.47 -7.31
CA ARG A 64 -1.88 -6.64 -7.51
C ARG A 64 -1.82 -5.36 -6.68
N ASP A 65 -1.33 -5.43 -5.44
CA ASP A 65 -1.19 -4.25 -4.58
C ASP A 65 -0.21 -3.24 -5.19
N VAL A 66 0.89 -3.74 -5.78
CA VAL A 66 1.90 -2.93 -6.49
C VAL A 66 1.31 -2.30 -7.74
N ASP A 67 0.67 -3.11 -8.61
CA ASP A 67 0.02 -2.62 -9.84
C ASP A 67 -1.04 -1.56 -9.52
N ASN A 68 -1.83 -1.79 -8.47
CA ASN A 68 -2.83 -0.86 -7.97
C ASN A 68 -2.20 0.48 -7.57
N PHE A 69 -1.12 0.46 -6.78
CA PHE A 69 -0.44 1.69 -6.37
C PHE A 69 0.16 2.45 -7.56
N PHE A 70 0.80 1.76 -8.51
CA PHE A 70 1.35 2.41 -9.70
C PHE A 70 0.27 2.99 -10.61
N ASN A 71 -0.84 2.27 -10.84
CA ASN A 71 -1.99 2.80 -11.58
C ASN A 71 -2.52 4.10 -10.93
N PHE A 72 -2.55 4.16 -9.60
CA PHE A 72 -2.88 5.39 -8.89
C PHE A 72 -1.83 6.49 -9.09
N ALA A 73 -0.56 6.16 -8.92
CA ALA A 73 0.56 7.09 -9.03
C ALA A 73 0.59 7.73 -10.42
N ASP A 74 0.39 6.94 -11.47
CA ASP A 74 0.32 7.38 -12.86
C ASP A 74 -0.91 8.26 -13.13
N MET A 75 -2.08 7.94 -12.55
CA MET A 75 -3.27 8.78 -12.68
C MET A 75 -3.14 10.13 -11.98
N GLN A 76 -2.28 10.25 -10.96
CA GLN A 76 -2.05 11.50 -10.23
C GLN A 76 -0.82 12.28 -10.74
N MET A 77 0.12 11.61 -11.41
CA MET A 77 1.35 12.20 -11.97
C MET A 77 1.34 12.32 -13.50
N GLY A 78 0.30 11.81 -14.16
CA GLY A 78 -0.01 12.11 -15.55
C GLY A 78 -0.27 13.61 -15.72
N LEU A 79 0.54 14.23 -16.58
CA LEU A 79 0.48 15.64 -16.99
C LEU A 79 -0.94 16.16 -17.27
#